data_AF-A0A1I4SBS0-F1
#
_entry.id   AF-A0A1I4SBS0-F1
#
_cell.length_a   1.000
_cell.length_b   1.000
_cell.length_c   1.000
_cell.angle_alpha   90.00
_cell.angle_beta   90.00
_cell.angle_gamma   90.00
#
_symmetry.space_group_name_H-M   'P 1'
#
loop_
_entity.id
_entity.type
_entity.pdbx_description
1 polymer ?
#
loop_
_entity_poly.entity_id
_entity_poly.type
_entity_poly.pdbx_seq_one_letter_code
_entity_poly.pdbx_strand_id
1 'polypeptide(L)'
;MTLRLQPVRVATGSYDIDGQLVFADGFLAAVLVKLSGYHEDMAGMWFLEAGFGWVDTPTRPTFADLDAAQTWIEEQLARAA
;
A
#
# COMPACT_ATOMS: atom_id res chain seq x y z
N MET A 1 0.58 -17.40 -2.83
CA MET A 1 -0.23 -16.24 -3.26
C MET A 1 0.62 -15.42 -4.21
N THR A 2 0.05 -14.80 -5.25
CA THR A 2 0.82 -13.91 -6.14
C THR A 2 0.28 -12.50 -6.05
N LEU A 3 1.11 -11.56 -5.61
CA LEU A 3 0.78 -10.15 -5.65
C LEU A 3 1.08 -9.55 -7.03
N ARG A 4 0.19 -8.68 -7.51
CA ARG A 4 0.40 -7.86 -8.70
C ARG A 4 0.20 -6.39 -8.34
N LEU A 5 1.20 -5.58 -8.63
CA LEU A 5 1.13 -4.13 -8.48
C LEU A 5 0.71 -3.49 -9.81
N GLN A 6 -0.17 -2.49 -9.72
CA GLN A 6 -0.58 -1.68 -10.85
C GLN A 6 -0.43 -0.20 -10.52
N PRO A 7 0.45 0.55 -11.23
CA PRO A 7 0.60 1.97 -11.02
C PRO A 7 -0.71 2.71 -11.30
N VAL A 8 -1.04 3.66 -10.43
CA VAL A 8 -2.23 4.51 -10.57
C VAL A 8 -1.97 5.89 -9.99
N ARG A 9 -2.80 6.87 -10.37
CA ARG A 9 -2.88 8.15 -9.64
C ARG A 9 -4.06 8.12 -8.69
N VAL A 10 -3.81 8.35 -7.41
CA VAL A 10 -4.84 8.35 -6.36
C VAL A 10 -5.23 9.79 -6.05
N ALA A 11 -6.54 10.06 -6.05
CA ALA A 11 -7.07 11.38 -5.68
C ALA A 11 -7.14 11.51 -4.15
N THR A 12 -5.98 11.57 -3.49
CA THR A 12 -5.83 11.65 -2.02
C THR A 12 -6.28 12.98 -1.42
N GLY A 13 -6.50 14.01 -2.24
CA GLY A 13 -6.73 15.37 -1.77
C GLY A 13 -5.45 16.07 -1.28
N SER A 14 -4.28 15.44 -1.44
CA SER A 14 -2.95 16.01 -1.15
C SER A 14 -2.04 15.93 -2.39
N TYR A 15 -0.76 16.27 -2.22
CA TYR A 15 0.27 16.10 -3.25
C TYR A 15 0.74 14.63 -3.40
N ASP A 16 0.32 13.74 -2.51
CA ASP A 16 0.68 12.32 -2.50
C ASP A 16 -0.22 11.55 -3.47
N ILE A 17 0.01 11.76 -4.77
CA ILE A 17 -0.88 11.27 -5.84
C ILE A 17 -0.37 10.00 -6.52
N ASP A 18 0.92 9.70 -6.40
CA ASP A 18 1.50 8.51 -7.04
C ASP A 18 1.18 7.28 -6.20
N GLY A 19 0.51 6.29 -6.77
CA GLY A 19 0.06 5.12 -6.02
C GLY A 19 0.24 3.79 -6.73
N GLN A 20 -0.01 2.72 -5.98
CA GLN A 20 -0.04 1.35 -6.47
C GLN A 20 -1.32 0.68 -5.97
N LEU A 21 -2.09 0.11 -6.91
CA LEU A 21 -3.11 -0.87 -6.56
C LEU A 21 -2.44 -2.22 -6.39
N VAL A 22 -2.68 -2.87 -5.26
CA VAL A 22 -2.14 -4.20 -4.96
C VAL A 22 -3.25 -5.22 -5.11
N PHE A 23 -3.09 -6.14 -6.06
CA PHE A 23 -3.98 -7.25 -6.28
C PHE A 23 -3.40 -8.54 -5.70
N ALA A 24 -4.21 -9.33 -4.99
CA ALA A 24 -3.89 -10.67 -4.52
C ALA A 24 -4.87 -11.65 -5.16
N ASP A 25 -4.35 -12.59 -5.96
CA ASP A 25 -5.14 -13.61 -6.66
C ASP A 25 -6.38 -13.04 -7.41
N GLY A 26 -6.22 -11.83 -7.98
CA GLY A 26 -7.26 -11.14 -8.74
C GLY A 26 -8.16 -10.19 -7.93
N PHE A 27 -8.09 -10.19 -6.60
CA PHE A 27 -8.83 -9.28 -5.74
C PHE A 27 -8.00 -8.05 -5.38
N LEU A 28 -8.63 -6.87 -5.31
CA LEU A 28 -7.97 -5.67 -4.79
C LEU A 28 -7.77 -5.83 -3.28
N ALA A 29 -6.52 -5.89 -2.83
CA ALA A 29 -6.14 -6.12 -1.44
C ALA A 29 -5.71 -4.82 -0.75
N ALA A 30 -5.07 -3.90 -1.48
CA ALA A 30 -4.65 -2.61 -0.92
C ALA A 30 -4.50 -1.51 -1.98
N VAL A 31 -4.50 -0.26 -1.50
CA VAL A 31 -4.04 0.94 -2.20
C VAL A 31 -2.87 1.52 -1.42
N LEU A 32 -1.73 1.64 -2.07
CA LEU A 32 -0.54 2.29 -1.54
C LEU A 32 -0.35 3.65 -2.20
N VAL A 33 0.10 4.65 -1.45
CA VAL A 33 0.44 5.98 -1.96
C VAL A 33 1.87 6.35 -1.57
N LYS A 34 2.63 6.89 -2.53
CA LYS A 34 3.99 7.35 -2.29
C LYS A 34 3.93 8.73 -1.66
N LEU A 35 4.58 8.85 -0.50
CA LEU A 35 4.69 10.11 0.22
C LEU A 35 5.61 11.06 -0.57
N SER A 36 5.09 12.24 -0.88
CA SER A 36 5.80 13.29 -1.60
C SER A 36 6.87 13.95 -0.72
N GLY A 37 7.70 14.80 -1.34
CA GLY A 37 8.77 15.55 -0.67
C GLY A 37 8.31 16.48 0.45
N TYR A 38 7.00 16.69 0.63
CA TYR A 38 6.44 17.48 1.73
C TYR A 38 6.52 16.78 3.09
N HIS A 39 6.82 15.48 3.12
CA HIS A 39 6.90 14.70 4.37
C HIS A 39 8.33 14.57 4.92
N GLU A 40 9.26 15.46 4.53
CA GLU A 40 10.65 15.52 4.99
C GLU A 40 11.31 14.13 5.11
N ASP A 41 11.47 13.61 6.33
CA ASP A 41 12.11 12.32 6.64
C ASP A 41 11.36 11.09 6.06
N MET A 42 10.10 11.25 5.68
CA MET A 42 9.28 10.18 5.09
C MET A 42 9.12 10.30 3.57
N ALA A 43 9.74 11.31 2.95
CA ALA A 43 9.67 11.50 1.52
C ALA A 43 10.15 10.25 0.76
N GLY A 44 9.34 9.79 -0.18
CA GLY A 44 9.65 8.62 -1.02
C GLY A 44 9.21 7.27 -0.44
N MET A 45 8.80 7.23 0.84
CA MET A 45 8.18 6.05 1.45
C MET A 45 6.75 5.81 0.92
N TRP A 46 6.21 4.63 1.21
CA TRP A 46 4.88 4.20 0.77
C TRP A 46 3.93 4.03 1.94
N PHE A 47 2.81 4.73 1.93
CA PHE A 47 1.78 4.66 2.95
C PHE A 47 0.61 3.78 2.51
N LEU A 48 0.04 3.02 3.46
CA LEU A 48 -1.19 2.26 3.22
C LEU A 48 -2.42 3.18 3.27
N GLU A 49 -2.86 3.64 2.10
CA GLU A 49 -4.04 4.51 1.96
C GLU A 49 -5.35 3.75 2.16
N ALA A 50 -5.43 2.50 1.73
CA ALA A 50 -6.57 1.64 2.02
C ALA A 50 -6.14 0.17 2.04
N GLY A 51 -6.58 -0.57 3.05
CA GLY A 51 -6.52 -2.04 3.07
C GLY A 51 -7.93 -2.60 2.89
N PHE A 52 -8.03 -3.80 2.32
CA PHE A 52 -9.28 -4.53 2.19
C PHE A 52 -9.19 -5.89 2.87
N GLY A 53 -10.28 -6.30 3.54
CA GLY A 53 -10.34 -7.57 4.27
C GLY A 53 -9.27 -7.63 5.36
N TRP A 54 -8.44 -8.67 5.33
CA TRP A 54 -7.38 -8.90 6.33
C TRP A 54 -6.24 -7.89 6.28
N VAL A 55 -6.14 -7.11 5.20
CA VAL A 55 -5.17 -6.02 5.05
C VAL A 55 -5.68 -4.73 5.69
N ASP A 56 -6.99 -4.62 5.96
CA ASP A 56 -7.57 -3.47 6.67
C ASP A 56 -7.15 -3.49 8.14
N THR A 57 -6.45 -2.44 8.56
CA THR A 57 -5.85 -2.32 9.89
C THR A 57 -6.20 -0.97 10.52
N PRO A 58 -6.46 -0.92 11.84
CA PRO A 58 -6.71 0.34 12.55
C PRO A 58 -5.56 1.34 12.41
N THR A 59 -4.33 0.85 12.29
CA THR A 59 -3.11 1.65 12.19
C THR A 59 -2.46 1.40 10.85
N ARG A 60 -2.58 2.36 9.94
CA ARG A 60 -2.05 2.28 8.57
C ARG A 60 -0.52 2.42 8.59
N PRO A 61 0.24 1.39 8.18
CA PRO A 61 1.69 1.44 8.16
C PRO A 61 2.24 2.30 7.01
N THR A 62 3.49 2.73 7.20
CA THR A 62 4.36 3.32 6.17
C THR A 62 5.54 2.37 5.93
N PHE A 63 5.94 2.20 4.67
CA PHE A 63 6.96 1.27 4.23
C PHE A 63 8.08 2.02 3.51
N ALA A 64 9.32 1.56 3.66
CA ALA A 64 10.47 2.17 2.99
C ALA A 64 10.38 2.03 1.46
N ASP A 65 9.86 0.90 0.97
CA ASP A 65 9.71 0.58 -0.45
C ASP A 65 8.50 -0.36 -0.68
N LEU A 66 8.25 -0.68 -1.95
CA LEU A 66 7.14 -1.56 -2.35
C LEU A 66 7.39 -3.02 -1.97
N ASP A 67 8.64 -3.46 -1.78
CA ASP A 67 8.95 -4.84 -1.42
C ASP A 67 8.63 -5.09 0.06
N ALA A 68 8.94 -4.13 0.93
CA ALA A 68 8.50 -4.12 2.32
C ALA A 68 6.97 -4.09 2.43
N ALA A 69 6.30 -3.27 1.61
CA ALA A 69 4.84 -3.22 1.58
C ALA A 69 4.22 -4.57 1.15
N GLN A 70 4.75 -5.17 0.08
CA GLN A 70 4.30 -6.49 -0.40
C GLN A 70 4.48 -7.57 0.67
N THR A 71 5.65 -7.64 1.29
CA THR A 71 5.94 -8.62 2.36
C THR A 71 4.91 -8.53 3.49
N TRP A 72 4.62 -7.32 3.95
CA TRP A 72 3.63 -7.11 5.01
C TRP A 72 2.21 -7.50 4.58
N ILE A 73 1.81 -7.20 3.34
CA ILE A 73 0.50 -7.57 2.80
C ILE A 73 0.36 -9.10 2.71
N GLU A 74 1.41 -9.80 2.26
CA GLU A 74 1.44 -11.27 2.21
C GLU A 74 1.29 -11.87 3.62
N GLU A 75 1.95 -11.31 4.63
CA GLU A 75 1.81 -11.73 6.01
C GLU A 75 0.37 -11.56 6.53
N GLN A 76 -0.28 -10.42 6.26
CA GLN A 76 -1.67 -10.23 6.67
C GLN A 76 -2.62 -11.23 6.00
N LEU A 77 -2.41 -11.48 4.72
CA LEU A 77 -3.26 -12.41 3.96
C LEU A 77 -2.97 -13.87 4.31
N ALA A 78 -1.76 -14.22 4.74
CA ALA A 78 -1.45 -15.55 5.24
C ALA A 78 -2.15 -15.86 6.59
N ARG A 79 -2.42 -14.84 7.41
CA ARG A 79 -3.17 -15.00 8.68
C ARG A 79 -4.66 -15.26 8.47
N ALA A 80 -5.16 -15.04 7.26
CA ALA A 80 -6.54 -15.30 6.86
C ALA A 80 -6.84 -16.78 6.58
N ALA A 81 -5.79 -17.57 6.32
CA ALA A 81 -5.87 -18.98 5.93
C ALA A 81 -5.79 -19.92 7.13
#